data_AF-A0A124E352-F1
#
_entry.id   AF-A0A124E352-F1
#
_cell.length_a   1.000
_cell.length_b   1.000
_cell.length_c   1.000
_cell.angle_alpha   90.00
_cell.angle_beta   90.00
_cell.angle_gamma   90.00
#
_symmetry.space_group_name_H-M   'P 1'
#
loop_
_entity.id
_entity.type
_entity.pdbx_description
1 polymer ?
#
loop_
_entity_poly.entity_id
_entity_poly.type
_entity_poly.pdbx_seq_one_letter_code
_entity_poly.pdbx_strand_id
1 'polypeptide(L)'
;MKVSVRKGDWAIITGAIAIAVYEKTVVDDADLISNRVAVYQQRAPYLTTMVVVVTALHLLSALDPRVDPYHQAIRYFRRNS
;
A
#
# COMPACT_ATOMS: atom_id res chain seq x y z
N MET A 1 24.57 -3.09 13.71
CA MET A 1 23.86 -1.85 13.33
C MET A 1 22.53 -1.83 14.06
N LYS A 2 22.30 -0.93 15.03
CA LYS A 2 21.00 -0.86 15.73
C LYS A 2 19.99 -0.24 14.76
N VAL A 3 19.07 -1.06 14.25
CA VAL A 3 17.95 -0.58 13.44
C VAL A 3 16.99 0.15 14.38
N SER A 4 17.03 1.48 14.41
CA SER A 4 16.02 2.25 15.13
C SER A 4 14.76 2.34 14.27
N VAL A 5 13.82 1.44 14.53
CA VAL A 5 12.51 1.41 13.87
C VAL A 5 11.76 2.68 14.25
N ARG A 6 11.42 3.54 13.28
CA ARG A 6 10.69 4.78 13.54
C ARG A 6 9.24 4.46 13.89
N LYS A 7 8.54 5.38 14.56
CA LYS A 7 7.12 5.19 14.92
C LYS A 7 6.23 4.88 13.70
N GLY A 8 6.55 5.45 12.54
CA GLY A 8 5.86 5.15 11.28
C GLY A 8 6.06 3.71 10.81
N ASP A 9 7.28 3.18 10.92
CA ASP A 9 7.61 1.80 10.55
C ASP A 9 6.83 0.81 11.43
N TRP A 10 6.67 1.12 12.72
CA TRP A 10 5.85 0.32 13.64
C TRP A 10 4.37 0.27 13.24
N ALA A 11 3.80 1.37 12.72
CA ALA A 11 2.41 1.37 12.27
C ALA A 11 2.20 0.43 11.07
N ILE A 12 3.14 0.43 10.12
CA ILE A 12 3.11 -0.46 8.95
C ILE A 12 3.28 -1.92 9.38
N ILE A 13 4.27 -2.20 10.22
CA ILE A 13 4.53 -3.57 10.73
C ILE A 13 3.32 -4.09 11.51
N THR A 14 2.73 -3.27 12.38
CA THR A 14 1.56 -3.65 13.18
C THR A 14 0.36 -3.94 12.28
N GLY A 15 0.12 -3.11 11.25
CA GLY A 15 -0.94 -3.35 10.27
C GLY A 15 -0.75 -4.65 9.50
N ALA A 16 0.47 -4.93 9.03
CA ALA A 16 0.80 -6.16 8.33
C ALA A 16 0.60 -7.41 9.21
N ILE A 17 1.04 -7.35 10.48
CA ILE A 17 0.84 -8.45 11.44
C ILE A 17 -0.65 -8.65 11.71
N ALA A 18 -1.42 -7.58 11.91
CA ALA A 18 -2.86 -7.69 12.16
C ALA A 18 -3.60 -8.36 10.99
N ILE A 19 -3.25 -8.00 9.75
CA ILE A 19 -3.79 -8.63 8.54
C ILE A 19 -3.44 -10.12 8.50
N ALA A 20 -2.17 -10.47 8.71
CA ALA A 20 -1.72 -11.86 8.68
C ALA A 20 -2.37 -12.72 9.77
N VAL A 21 -2.52 -12.17 10.98
CA VAL A 21 -3.23 -12.85 12.08
C VAL A 21 -4.70 -13.05 11.72
N TYR A 22 -5.36 -12.00 11.22
CA TYR A 22 -6.76 -12.09 10.81
C TYR A 22 -6.95 -13.19 9.76
N GLU A 23 -6.18 -13.17 8.66
CA GLU A 23 -6.30 -14.17 7.60
C GLU A 23 -6.01 -15.60 8.10
N LYS A 24 -5.05 -15.77 9.02
CA LYS A 24 -4.78 -17.08 9.64
C LYS A 24 -5.91 -17.58 10.52
N THR A 25 -6.69 -16.67 11.12
CA THR A 25 -7.79 -17.01 12.04
C THR A 25 -9.13 -17.21 11.34
N VAL A 26 -9.27 -16.74 10.09
CA VAL A 26 -10.47 -16.93 9.29
C VAL A 26 -10.58 -18.39 8.84
N VAL A 27 -11.75 -18.98 9.04
CA VAL A 27 -12.06 -20.37 8.70
C VAL A 27 -12.78 -20.47 7.34
N ASP A 28 -13.48 -19.41 6.93
CA ASP A 28 -14.23 -19.34 5.68
C ASP A 28 -13.49 -18.47 4.66
N ASP A 29 -13.17 -19.05 3.50
CA ASP A 29 -12.49 -18.35 2.42
C ASP A 29 -13.24 -17.08 1.97
N ALA A 30 -14.56 -17.01 2.13
CA ALA A 30 -15.34 -15.81 1.81
C ALA A 30 -15.00 -14.58 2.69
N ASP A 31 -14.40 -14.81 3.86
CA ASP A 31 -14.01 -13.78 4.82
C ASP A 31 -12.54 -13.38 4.75
N LEU A 32 -11.76 -14.01 3.85
CA LEU A 32 -10.42 -13.57 3.52
C LEU A 32 -10.47 -12.12 3.00
N ILE A 33 -9.51 -11.30 3.45
CA ILE A 33 -9.46 -9.87 3.11
C ILE A 33 -9.35 -9.72 1.59
N SER A 34 -8.57 -10.57 0.94
CA SER A 34 -8.44 -10.64 -0.52
C SER A 34 -9.79 -10.78 -1.25
N ASN A 35 -10.66 -11.66 -0.77
CA ASN A 35 -11.99 -11.89 -1.35
C ASN A 35 -12.95 -10.74 -1.01
N ARG A 36 -12.88 -10.20 0.20
CA ARG A 36 -13.65 -9.03 0.61
C ARG A 36 -13.31 -7.79 -0.21
N VAL A 37 -12.05 -7.59 -0.61
CA VAL A 37 -11.65 -6.48 -1.51
C VAL A 37 -12.40 -6.54 -2.85
N ALA A 38 -12.54 -7.73 -3.44
CA ALA A 38 -13.31 -7.90 -4.68
C ALA A 38 -14.80 -7.53 -4.47
N VAL A 39 -15.38 -7.90 -3.33
CA VAL A 39 -16.76 -7.53 -2.97
C VAL A 39 -16.91 -6.01 -2.73
N TYR A 40 -15.94 -5.39 -2.05
CA TYR A 40 -15.93 -3.93 -1.84
C TYR A 40 -15.76 -3.16 -3.15
N GLN A 41 -15.00 -3.70 -4.09
CA GLN A 41 -14.86 -3.12 -5.42
C GLN A 41 -16.19 -3.13 -6.19
N GLN A 42 -17.03 -4.15 -5.98
CA GLN A 42 -18.38 -4.20 -6.56
C GLN A 42 -19.38 -3.27 -5.85
N ARG A 43 -19.31 -3.15 -4.51
CA ARG A 43 -20.23 -2.31 -3.72
C ARG A 43 -19.88 -0.81 -3.71
N ALA A 44 -18.60 -0.50 -3.67
CA ALA A 44 -18.07 0.86 -3.54
C ALA A 44 -16.84 1.04 -4.47
N PRO A 45 -17.04 0.99 -5.80
CA PRO A 45 -15.95 0.96 -6.77
C PRO A 45 -15.05 2.19 -6.68
N TYR A 46 -15.63 3.38 -6.52
CA TYR A 46 -14.87 4.62 -6.46
C TYR A 46 -14.02 4.73 -5.19
N LEU A 47 -14.60 4.43 -4.02
CA LEU A 47 -13.87 4.48 -2.75
C LEU A 47 -12.73 3.47 -2.74
N THR A 48 -13.01 2.24 -3.15
CA THR A 48 -12.02 1.16 -3.21
C THR A 48 -10.89 1.52 -4.18
N THR A 49 -11.23 2.03 -5.38
CA THR A 49 -10.24 2.50 -6.36
C THR A 49 -9.40 3.64 -5.79
N MET A 50 -10.02 4.59 -5.08
CA MET A 50 -9.28 5.71 -4.49
C MET A 50 -8.29 5.24 -3.42
N VAL A 51 -8.70 4.34 -2.53
CA VAL A 51 -7.82 3.74 -1.51
C VAL A 51 -6.66 3.00 -2.17
N VAL A 52 -6.93 2.17 -3.18
CA VAL A 52 -5.88 1.44 -3.93
C VAL A 52 -4.93 2.41 -4.60
N VAL A 53 -5.42 3.43 -5.32
CA VAL A 53 -4.59 4.41 -6.02
C VAL A 53 -3.75 5.21 -5.03
N VAL A 54 -4.32 5.72 -3.94
CA VAL A 54 -3.57 6.47 -2.92
C VAL A 54 -2.51 5.59 -2.27
N THR A 55 -2.84 4.33 -1.97
CA THR A 55 -1.88 3.38 -1.40
C THR A 55 -0.75 3.09 -2.39
N ALA A 56 -1.07 2.85 -3.65
CA ALA A 56 -0.07 2.63 -4.71
C ALA A 56 0.84 3.86 -4.87
N LEU A 57 0.26 5.07 -4.93
CA LEU A 57 1.01 6.32 -4.99
C LEU A 57 1.93 6.51 -3.77
N HIS A 58 1.46 6.16 -2.58
CA HIS A 58 2.26 6.25 -1.36
C HIS A 58 3.45 5.27 -1.41
N LEU A 59 3.23 4.06 -1.91
CA LEU A 59 4.25 3.03 -2.05
C LEU A 59 5.24 3.30 -3.20
N LEU A 60 4.88 4.09 -4.22
CA LEU A 60 5.82 4.51 -5.27
C LEU A 60 7.05 5.23 -4.67
N SER A 61 6.89 5.95 -3.55
CA SER A 61 8.00 6.60 -2.86
C SER A 61 9.03 5.63 -2.26
N ALA A 62 8.67 4.35 -2.11
CA ALA A 62 9.55 3.29 -1.65
C ALA A 62 10.33 2.61 -2.81
N LEU A 63 10.01 2.93 -4.06
CA LEU A 63 10.75 2.43 -5.22
C LEU A 63 12.12 3.11 -5.34
N ASP A 64 13.10 2.40 -5.91
CA ASP A 64 14.37 3.01 -6.27
C ASP A 64 14.10 4.20 -7.22
N PRO A 65 14.70 5.39 -7.00
CA PRO A 65 14.47 6.58 -7.82
C PRO A 65 14.69 6.40 -9.32
N ARG A 66 15.39 5.34 -9.75
CA ARG A 66 15.58 4.96 -11.15
C ARG A 66 14.33 4.37 -11.78
N VAL A 67 13.46 3.74 -11.00
CA VAL A 67 12.20 3.12 -11.46
C VAL A 67 10.97 3.82 -10.92
N ASP A 68 11.11 4.75 -9.97
CA ASP A 68 10.02 5.62 -9.52
C ASP A 68 9.65 6.65 -10.62
N PRO A 69 8.46 6.52 -11.25
CA PRO A 69 8.02 7.45 -12.30
C PRO A 69 7.84 8.88 -11.79
N TYR A 70 7.56 9.09 -10.49
CA TYR A 70 7.46 10.44 -9.92
C TYR A 70 8.83 11.12 -9.85
N HIS A 71 9.87 10.42 -9.40
CA HIS A 71 11.23 10.94 -9.41
C HIS A 71 11.72 11.24 -10.83
N GLN A 72 11.39 10.38 -11.81
CA GLN A 72 11.74 10.64 -13.21
C GLN A 72 11.01 11.87 -13.77
N ALA A 73 9.70 12.00 -13.51
CA ALA A 73 8.91 13.15 -13.96
C ALA A 73 9.44 14.47 -13.37
N ILE A 74 9.71 14.51 -12.06
CA ILE A 74 10.28 15.69 -11.39
C ILE A 74 11.66 16.03 -11.96
N ARG A 75 12.53 15.04 -12.20
CA ARG A 75 13.84 15.27 -12.83
C ARG A 75 13.73 15.83 -14.24
N TYR A 76 12.74 15.39 -15.01
CA TYR A 76 12.47 15.90 -16.34
C TYR A 76 12.02 17.37 -16.29
N PHE A 77 11.01 17.68 -15.47
CA PHE A 77 10.55 19.07 -15.29
C PHE A 77 11.67 20.00 -14.81
N ARG A 78 12.52 19.55 -13.88
CA ARG A 78 13.65 20.35 -13.38
C ARG A 78 14.79 20.53 -14.38
N ARG A 79 14.90 19.67 -15.39
CA ARG A 79 15.87 19.81 -16.49
C ARG A 79 15.39 20.76 -17.59
N ASN A 80 14.07 20.87 -17.75
CA ASN A 80 13.43 21.63 -18.82
C ASN A 80 12.76 22.93 -18.33
N SER A 81 12.91 23.29 -17.05
CA SER A 81 12.57 24.61 -16.48
C SER A 81 13.86 25.38 -16.21
#